data_AF-A0A373WL18-F1
#
_entry.id   AF-A0A373WL18-F1
#
_cell.length_a   1.000
_cell.length_b   1.000
_cell.length_c   1.000
_cell.angle_alpha   90.00
_cell.angle_beta   90.00
_cell.angle_gamma   90.00
#
_symmetry.space_group_name_H-M   'P 1'
#
loop_
_entity.id
_entity.type
_entity.pdbx_description
1 polymer ?
#
loop_
_entity_poly.entity_id
_entity_poly.type
_entity_poly.pdbx_seq_one_letter_code
_entity_poly.pdbx_strand_id
1 'polypeptide(L)'
;MRGILIGAIHKKGTFTDDNGKSIDYDNLVLQVQKPIENKLADDSNFVQGVGYTIANDCKCAWSERGNVFGIDVSMKDIGELVGTEIQYFYNDKKKLEAVII
;
A
#
# COMPACT_ATOMS: atom_id res chain seq x y z
N MET A 1 -3.00 -7.89 -6.17
CA MET A 1 -1.61 -7.54 -6.55
C MET A 1 -0.67 -8.05 -5.48
N ARG A 2 0.57 -8.38 -5.82
CA ARG A 2 1.62 -8.76 -4.85
C ARG A 2 2.74 -7.73 -4.82
N GLY A 3 3.42 -7.62 -3.70
CA GLY A 3 4.57 -6.76 -3.53
C GLY A 3 5.11 -6.81 -2.11
N ILE A 4 6.25 -6.17 -1.89
CA ILE A 4 6.85 -6.08 -0.56
C ILE A 4 6.31 -4.83 0.14
N LEU A 5 5.79 -4.99 1.37
CA LEU A 5 5.44 -3.84 2.20
C LEU A 5 6.73 -3.15 2.65
N ILE A 6 6.97 -1.92 2.21
CA ILE A 6 8.20 -1.18 2.54
C ILE A 6 7.99 -0.04 3.53
N GLY A 7 6.73 0.28 3.83
CA GLY A 7 6.41 1.30 4.81
C GLY A 7 4.92 1.41 5.05
N ALA A 8 4.56 1.96 6.21
CA ALA A 8 3.19 2.29 6.56
C ALA A 8 3.18 3.61 7.34
N ILE A 9 2.23 4.49 7.02
CA ILE A 9 2.10 5.80 7.66
C ILE A 9 0.62 6.04 7.97
N HIS A 10 0.33 6.34 9.23
CA HIS A 10 -0.96 6.89 9.65
C HIS A 10 -0.94 8.40 9.46
N LYS A 11 -1.76 8.92 8.54
CA LYS A 11 -1.85 10.35 8.24
C LYS A 11 -3.23 10.89 8.62
N LYS A 12 -3.24 11.84 9.54
CA LYS A 12 -4.43 12.60 9.93
C LYS A 12 -4.25 14.07 9.61
N GLY A 13 -5.30 14.74 9.18
CA GLY A 13 -5.30 16.18 8.92
C GLY A 13 -6.60 16.65 8.33
N THR A 14 -6.58 17.88 7.81
CA THR A 14 -7.75 18.54 7.23
C THR A 14 -7.30 19.25 5.97
N PHE A 15 -8.13 19.23 4.93
CA PHE A 15 -7.95 20.10 3.75
C PHE A 15 -9.25 20.85 3.48
N THR A 16 -9.13 22.04 2.88
CA THR A 16 -10.27 22.82 2.45
C THR A 16 -10.55 22.50 0.98
N ASP A 17 -11.78 22.12 0.65
CA ASP A 17 -12.19 21.94 -0.75
C ASP A 17 -12.36 23.28 -1.49
N ASP A 18 -12.60 23.21 -2.80
CA ASP A 18 -12.77 24.39 -3.64
C ASP A 18 -14.00 25.24 -3.26
N ASN A 19 -14.93 24.71 -2.45
CA ASN A 19 -16.10 25.41 -1.93
C ASN A 19 -15.85 26.04 -0.55
N GLY A 20 -14.63 25.99 -0.02
CA GLY A 20 -14.30 26.49 1.31
C GLY A 20 -14.69 25.56 2.45
N LYS A 21 -15.13 24.32 2.17
CA LYS A 21 -15.49 23.34 3.19
C LYS A 21 -14.26 22.59 3.68
N SER A 22 -14.04 22.59 4.99
CA SER A 22 -13.04 21.75 5.63
C SER A 22 -13.46 20.28 5.62
N ILE A 23 -12.57 19.42 5.13
CA ILE A 23 -12.72 17.97 5.07
C ILE A 23 -11.58 17.33 5.85
N ASP A 24 -11.93 16.64 6.93
CA ASP A 24 -10.97 15.85 7.70
C ASP A 24 -10.64 14.54 6.96
N TYR A 25 -9.37 14.14 7.06
CA TYR A 25 -8.91 12.83 6.63
C TYR A 25 -8.16 12.13 7.74
N ASP A 26 -8.36 10.81 7.82
CA ASP A 26 -7.72 9.93 8.78
C ASP A 26 -7.42 8.60 8.08
N ASN A 27 -6.25 8.49 7.47
CA ASN A 27 -5.91 7.44 6.52
C ASN A 27 -4.69 6.64 6.97
N LEU A 28 -4.73 5.34 6.71
CA LEU A 28 -3.56 4.48 6.63
C LEU A 28 -3.03 4.50 5.19
N VAL A 29 -1.75 4.79 5.03
CA VAL A 29 -1.03 4.74 3.76
C VAL A 29 0.01 3.62 3.84
N LEU A 30 -0.13 2.58 3.04
CA LEU A 30 0.84 1.51 2.88
C LEU A 30 1.68 1.77 1.63
N GLN A 31 3.00 1.73 1.76
CA GLN A 31 3.93 1.82 0.65
C GLN A 31 4.31 0.41 0.24
N VAL A 32 3.93 0.02 -0.98
CA VAL A 32 4.16 -1.33 -1.48
C VAL A 32 5.05 -1.27 -2.71
N GLN A 33 6.19 -1.96 -2.62
CA GLN A 33 7.11 -2.12 -3.72
C GLN A 33 6.65 -3.27 -4.59
N LYS A 34 6.23 -2.96 -5.82
CA LYS A 34 5.83 -3.98 -6.80
C LYS A 34 7.07 -4.56 -7.49
N PRO A 35 7.11 -5.87 -7.77
CA PRO A 35 8.07 -6.40 -8.73
C PRO A 35 7.78 -5.79 -10.11
N ILE A 36 8.83 -5.50 -10.88
CA ILE A 36 8.67 -5.15 -12.29
C ILE A 36 8.23 -6.42 -13.01
N GLU A 37 7.06 -6.39 -13.64
CA GLU A 37 6.73 -7.37 -14.66
C GLU A 37 7.68 -7.12 -15.83
N ASN A 38 8.79 -7.86 -15.87
CA ASN A 38 9.62 -7.91 -17.06
C ASN A 38 8.77 -8.54 -18.17
N LYS A 39 8.20 -7.70 -19.04
CA LYS A 39 7.74 -8.16 -20.35
C LYS A 39 9.00 -8.53 -21.14
N LEU A 40 9.32 -9.83 -21.11
CA LEU A 40 10.26 -10.54 -21.98
C LEU A 40 11.72 -10.08 -21.85
N ALA A 41 12.48 -10.82 -21.03
CA ALA A 41 13.86 -11.12 -21.38
C ALA A 41 13.88 -12.58 -21.82
N ASP A 42 14.06 -12.80 -23.13
CA ASP A 42 14.50 -14.10 -23.65
C ASP A 42 15.63 -14.64 -22.78
N ASP A 43 15.65 -15.97 -22.60
CA ASP A 43 16.46 -16.78 -21.68
C ASP A 43 18.01 -16.63 -21.77
N SER A 44 18.53 -15.55 -22.35
CA SER A 44 19.95 -15.35 -22.60
C SER A 44 20.59 -14.14 -21.92
N ASN A 45 19.90 -13.38 -21.08
CA ASN A 45 20.55 -12.28 -20.33
C ASN A 45 20.00 -12.14 -18.90
N PHE A 46 20.54 -12.95 -18.00
CA PHE A 46 20.48 -12.73 -16.55
C PHE A 46 21.34 -11.51 -16.18
N VAL A 47 20.91 -10.32 -16.59
CA VAL A 47 21.44 -9.08 -16.03
C VAL A 47 20.69 -8.86 -14.72
N GLN A 48 21.36 -9.18 -13.61
CA GLN A 48 21.08 -8.62 -12.28
C GLN A 48 21.16 -7.10 -12.36
N GLY A 49 20.09 -6.48 -12.85
CA GLY A 49 19.84 -5.05 -12.77
C GLY A 49 18.57 -4.88 -11.98
N VAL A 50 18.68 -4.96 -10.65
CA VAL A 50 17.53 -4.78 -9.76
C VAL A 50 17.18 -3.28 -9.72
N GLY A 51 16.56 -2.79 -10.80
CA GLY A 51 15.96 -1.47 -10.85
C GLY A 51 14.62 -1.52 -10.11
N TYR A 52 14.57 -1.03 -8.89
CA TYR A 52 13.33 -0.85 -8.15
C TYR A 52 12.91 0.61 -8.22
N THR A 53 11.76 0.97 -8.81
CA THR A 53 11.35 2.39 -8.75
C THR A 53 9.88 2.71 -9.03
N ILE A 54 8.90 1.93 -8.56
CA ILE A 54 7.57 2.53 -8.28
C ILE A 54 6.98 1.90 -7.01
N ALA A 55 7.28 2.51 -5.86
CA ALA A 55 6.45 2.32 -4.68
C ALA A 55 5.04 2.80 -5.02
N ASN A 56 4.04 1.93 -4.87
CA ASN A 56 2.64 2.33 -4.97
C ASN A 56 2.09 2.55 -3.57
N ASP A 57 1.49 3.72 -3.37
CA ASP A 57 0.75 4.02 -2.16
C ASP A 57 -0.64 3.36 -2.25
N CYS A 58 -0.90 2.43 -1.33
CA CYS A 58 -2.21 1.86 -1.09
C CYS A 58 -2.83 2.59 0.12
N LYS A 59 -4.10 3.04 0.03
CA LYS A 59 -4.73 3.85 1.08
C LYS A 59 -6.08 3.29 1.50
N CYS A 60 -6.34 3.27 2.80
CA CYS A 60 -7.65 3.04 3.41
C CYS A 60 -7.89 4.00 4.59
N ALA A 61 -9.13 4.13 5.05
CA ALA A 61 -9.40 4.87 6.27
C ALA A 61 -8.79 4.14 7.48
N TRP A 62 -8.24 4.88 8.44
CA TRP A 62 -7.66 4.27 9.66
C TRP A 62 -8.67 3.44 10.44
N SER A 63 -9.94 3.87 10.43
CA SER A 63 -11.06 3.15 11.05
C SER A 63 -11.37 1.81 10.38
N GLU A 64 -10.98 1.62 9.12
CA GLU A 64 -11.25 0.40 8.33
C GLU A 64 -10.10 -0.61 8.38
N ARG A 65 -8.96 -0.28 9.02
CA ARG A 65 -7.77 -1.14 9.05
C ARG A 65 -8.07 -2.57 9.50
N GLY A 66 -8.96 -2.74 10.48
CA GLY A 66 -9.32 -4.07 10.98
C GLY A 66 -10.00 -4.94 9.92
N ASN A 67 -10.84 -4.32 9.09
CA ASN A 67 -11.50 -5.01 7.98
C ASN A 67 -10.50 -5.32 6.86
N VAL A 68 -9.58 -4.39 6.58
CA VAL A 68 -8.57 -4.55 5.51
C VAL A 68 -7.58 -5.68 5.83
N PHE A 69 -7.13 -5.79 7.08
CA PHE A 69 -6.18 -6.83 7.49
C PHE A 69 -6.88 -8.11 7.99
N GLY A 70 -8.21 -8.12 8.09
CA GLY A 70 -9.00 -9.25 8.62
C GLY A 70 -8.88 -9.44 10.14
N ILE A 71 -8.07 -8.63 10.81
CA ILE A 71 -7.85 -8.57 12.27
C ILE A 71 -7.62 -7.12 12.68
N ASP A 72 -7.96 -6.74 13.91
CA ASP A 72 -7.61 -5.41 14.39
C ASP A 72 -6.09 -5.31 14.57
N VAL A 73 -5.48 -4.34 13.88
CA VAL A 73 -4.03 -4.13 13.84
C VAL A 73 -3.68 -2.74 14.34
N SER A 74 -2.59 -2.63 15.10
CA SER A 74 -1.97 -1.36 15.48
C SER A 74 -0.88 -0.96 14.48
N MET A 75 -0.38 0.28 14.57
CA MET A 75 0.78 0.71 13.79
C MET A 75 2.04 -0.11 14.12
N LYS A 76 2.15 -0.64 15.34
CA LYS A 76 3.27 -1.50 15.72
C LYS A 76 3.20 -2.82 14.95
N ASP A 77 2.04 -3.46 14.95
CA ASP A 77 1.82 -4.74 14.24
C ASP A 77 2.08 -4.56 12.74
N ILE A 78 1.60 -3.47 12.14
CA ILE A 78 1.86 -3.15 10.73
C ILE A 78 3.36 -2.90 10.48
N GLY A 79 4.05 -2.26 11.44
CA GLY A 79 5.50 -2.04 11.37
C GLY A 79 6.31 -3.33 11.37
N GLU A 80 5.86 -4.36 12.09
CA GLU A 80 6.49 -5.69 12.11
C GLU A 80 6.34 -6.44 10.77
N LEU A 81 5.39 -6.04 9.92
CA LEU A 81 5.20 -6.58 8.57
C LEU A 81 6.06 -5.87 7.51
N VAL A 82 6.76 -4.80 7.85
CA VAL A 82 7.63 -4.13 6.88
C VAL A 82 8.76 -5.06 6.48
N GLY A 83 8.94 -5.24 5.18
CA GLY A 83 9.89 -6.17 4.57
C GLY A 83 9.26 -7.52 4.17
N THR A 84 8.00 -7.78 4.51
CA THR A 84 7.31 -9.00 4.08
C THR A 84 6.62 -8.84 2.74
N GLU A 85 6.45 -9.96 2.02
CA GLU A 85 5.57 -10.01 0.86
C GLU A 85 4.12 -9.97 1.34
N ILE A 86 3.31 -9.13 0.68
CA ILE A 86 1.88 -9.05 0.92
C ILE A 86 1.12 -9.18 -0.40
N GLN A 87 -0.07 -9.77 -0.31
CA GLN A 87 -1.07 -9.70 -1.36
C GLN A 87 -2.14 -8.69 -0.99
N TYR A 88 -2.45 -7.74 -1.87
CA TYR A 88 -3.40 -6.67 -1.60
C TYR A 88 -4.35 -6.42 -2.77
N PHE A 89 -5.55 -5.93 -2.44
CA PHE A 89 -6.65 -5.76 -3.37
C PHE A 89 -7.25 -4.35 -3.27
N TYR A 90 -7.63 -3.81 -4.42
CA TYR A 90 -8.40 -2.58 -4.49
C TYR A 90 -9.82 -2.89 -4.92
N ASN A 91 -10.78 -2.14 -4.36
CA ASN A 91 -12.13 -2.13 -4.89
C ASN A 91 -12.21 -1.36 -6.23
N ASP A 92 -13.38 -1.36 -6.85
CA ASP A 92 -13.65 -0.66 -8.13
C ASP A 92 -13.33 0.85 -8.09
N LYS A 93 -13.28 1.44 -6.89
CA LYS A 93 -12.94 2.85 -6.66
C LYS A 93 -11.45 3.06 -6.35
N LYS A 94 -10.61 2.05 -6.57
CA LYS A 94 -9.15 2.06 -6.30
C LYS A 94 -8.79 2.28 -4.82
N LYS A 95 -9.68 1.96 -3.87
CA LYS A 95 -9.39 2.00 -2.43
C LYS A 95 -8.94 0.63 -1.94
N LEU A 96 -7.98 0.59 -1.02
CA LEU A 96 -7.47 -0.65 -0.45
C LEU A 96 -8.59 -1.35 0.32
N GLU A 97 -8.88 -2.59 -0.06
CA GLU A 97 -10.00 -3.38 0.47
C GLU A 97 -9.53 -4.55 1.32
N ALA A 98 -8.44 -5.20 0.92
CA ALA A 98 -7.90 -6.34 1.65
C ALA A 98 -6.38 -6.42 1.52
N VAL A 99 -5.74 -6.87 2.60
CA VAL A 99 -4.33 -7.27 2.68
C VAL A 99 -4.28 -8.68 3.26
N ILE A 100 -3.55 -9.56 2.58
CA ILE A 100 -3.25 -10.93 2.98
C ILE A 100 -1.73 -11.02 3.17
N ILE A 101 -1.33 -11.49 4.35
CA ILE A 101 0.06 -11.63 4.80
C ILE A 101 0.47 -13.09 4.66
#